data_AF-K0R2W8-F1
#
_entry.id   AF-K0R2W8-F1
#
_cell.length_a   1.000
_cell.length_b   1.000
_cell.length_c   1.000
_cell.angle_alpha   90.00
_cell.angle_beta   90.00
_cell.angle_gamma   90.00
#
_symmetry.space_group_name_H-M   'P 1'
#
loop_
_entity.id
_entity.type
_entity.pdbx_description
1 polymer ?
#
loop_
_entity_poly.entity_id
_entity_poly.type
_entity_poly.pdbx_seq_one_letter_code
_entity_poly.pdbx_strand_id
1 'polypeptide(L)'
;QREAGRVDETKEALARKGGKNTAAERKRLVDRGDERTDEEEQKLVRMGRCVSWSQEEDKLLKSLAFLDSNGQIAWNDLSKRFPGKNGSDLYRRWEVISVPDRVVGSWTDQEDAQIFDFGSAYASKNKDSKLIKWGDFSLPGRTRSDISNRYHRIIKKRKTVYVKVPPGKLGVTIHTNVSSFGVITSINLSMCKFADRVSKGDRIVSVDGMAARCMTDLRGDGGERVLGIVKK
;
A
#
# COMPACT_ATOMS: atom_id res chain seq x y z
N GLN A 1 -8.61 0.27 -65.34
CA GLN A 1 -8.05 -0.92 -64.66
C GLN A 1 -6.67 -0.50 -64.15
N ARG A 2 -6.38 0.06 -62.95
CA ARG A 2 -6.89 -0.02 -61.56
C ARG A 2 -7.10 -1.46 -61.11
N GLU A 3 -6.43 -2.05 -60.12
CA GLU A 3 -5.54 -1.58 -59.04
C GLU A 3 -4.59 -2.74 -58.67
N ALA A 4 -3.27 -2.50 -58.62
CA ALA A 4 -2.31 -3.40 -57.98
C ALA A 4 -1.31 -2.53 -57.22
N GLY A 5 -1.48 -2.43 -55.90
CA GLY A 5 -0.57 -1.66 -55.05
C GLY A 5 -1.26 -1.03 -53.86
N ARG A 6 -1.77 -1.83 -52.90
CA ARG A 6 -2.21 -1.31 -51.59
C ARG A 6 -2.42 -2.38 -50.52
N VAL A 7 -1.40 -3.18 -50.18
CA VAL A 7 -1.54 -4.04 -48.98
C VAL A 7 -0.31 -4.11 -48.07
N ASP A 8 0.90 -3.82 -48.52
CA ASP A 8 2.10 -4.04 -47.68
C ASP A 8 2.49 -2.87 -46.74
N GLU A 9 1.93 -1.66 -46.90
CA GLU A 9 2.30 -0.53 -46.04
C GLU A 9 1.67 -0.57 -44.63
N THR A 10 0.71 -1.46 -44.36
CA THR A 10 -0.04 -1.43 -43.08
C THR A 10 0.65 -2.18 -41.94
N LYS A 11 1.47 -3.20 -42.22
CA LYS A 11 2.18 -3.97 -41.19
C LYS A 11 3.47 -3.29 -40.74
N GLU A 12 4.20 -2.66 -41.67
CA GLU A 12 5.44 -1.96 -41.34
C GLU A 12 5.20 -0.59 -40.69
N ALA A 13 4.11 0.11 -41.05
CA ALA A 13 3.70 1.34 -40.39
C ALA A 13 3.21 1.12 -38.95
N LEU A 14 2.63 -0.05 -38.63
CA LEU A 14 2.24 -0.40 -37.26
C LEU A 14 3.47 -0.71 -36.38
N ALA A 15 4.53 -1.29 -36.96
CA ALA A 15 5.78 -1.56 -36.25
C ALA A 15 6.57 -0.29 -35.90
N ARG A 16 6.44 0.79 -36.70
CA ARG A 16 7.12 2.08 -36.46
C ARG A 16 6.49 2.94 -35.35
N LYS A 17 5.27 2.62 -34.88
CA LYS A 17 4.64 3.25 -33.70
C LYS A 17 5.00 2.60 -32.37
N GLY A 18 6.08 1.81 -32.32
CA GLY A 18 6.73 1.39 -31.07
C GLY A 18 7.43 2.57 -30.40
N GLY A 19 6.64 3.51 -29.85
CA GLY A 19 7.15 4.62 -29.04
C GLY A 19 8.08 4.07 -27.96
N LYS A 20 9.30 4.59 -27.90
CA LYS A 20 10.31 4.24 -26.91
C LYS A 20 9.77 4.62 -25.52
N ASN A 21 8.99 3.74 -24.91
CA ASN A 21 8.55 3.94 -23.52
C ASN A 21 9.78 3.80 -22.63
N THR A 22 10.10 4.88 -21.93
CA THR A 22 11.24 4.92 -21.01
C THR A 22 10.99 3.96 -19.85
N ALA A 23 12.06 3.44 -19.24
CA ALA A 23 11.94 2.64 -18.01
C ALA A 23 11.17 3.39 -16.90
N ALA A 24 11.21 4.72 -16.93
CA ALA A 24 10.47 5.60 -16.05
C ALA A 24 8.95 5.50 -16.23
N GLU A 25 8.44 5.46 -17.48
CA GLU A 25 7.00 5.31 -17.72
C GLU A 25 6.51 3.93 -17.28
N ARG A 26 7.33 2.89 -17.49
CA ARG A 26 7.06 1.54 -16.97
C ARG A 26 6.98 1.52 -15.44
N LYS A 27 7.98 2.12 -14.78
CA LYS A 27 8.02 2.23 -13.32
C LYS A 27 6.83 3.02 -12.79
N ARG A 28 6.44 4.11 -13.46
CA ARG A 28 5.28 4.94 -13.08
C ARG A 28 3.98 4.14 -13.11
N LEU A 29 3.75 3.32 -14.14
CA LEU A 29 2.52 2.51 -14.25
C LEU A 29 2.47 1.40 -13.20
N VAL A 30 3.60 0.76 -12.90
CA VAL A 30 3.69 -0.24 -11.83
C VAL A 30 3.54 0.41 -10.44
N ASP A 31 4.21 1.54 -10.20
CA ASP A 31 4.11 2.30 -8.95
C ASP A 31 2.70 2.87 -8.72
N ARG A 32 1.97 3.16 -9.80
CA ARG A 32 0.55 3.57 -9.76
C ARG A 32 -0.39 2.46 -9.34
N GLY A 33 0.02 1.19 -9.35
CA GLY A 33 -0.72 0.09 -8.72
C GLY A 33 -2.17 0.04 -9.18
N ASP A 34 -3.11 0.24 -8.26
CA ASP A 34 -4.56 0.10 -8.52
C ASP A 34 -5.25 1.38 -9.03
N GLU A 35 -4.51 2.48 -9.25
CA GLU A 35 -5.03 3.69 -9.90
C GLU A 35 -4.91 3.62 -11.44
N ARG A 36 -4.64 2.42 -12.00
CA ARG A 36 -4.56 2.21 -13.44
C ARG A 36 -5.97 2.14 -14.01
N THR A 37 -6.21 2.91 -15.07
CA THR A 37 -7.44 2.82 -15.87
C THR A 37 -7.47 1.51 -16.66
N ASP A 38 -8.65 1.08 -17.10
CA ASP A 38 -8.83 -0.10 -17.96
C ASP A 38 -7.95 -0.02 -19.21
N GLU A 39 -7.73 1.19 -19.75
CA GLU A 39 -6.83 1.45 -20.88
C GLU A 39 -5.37 1.19 -20.53
N GLU A 40 -4.93 1.55 -19.32
CA GLU A 40 -3.57 1.30 -18.83
C GLU A 40 -3.32 -0.17 -18.51
N GLU A 41 -4.36 -0.87 -18.06
CA GLU A 41 -4.33 -2.31 -17.85
C GLU A 41 -4.28 -3.06 -19.19
N GLN A 42 -5.13 -2.70 -20.15
CA GLN A 42 -5.07 -3.23 -21.53
C GLN A 42 -3.72 -2.94 -22.21
N LYS A 43 -3.09 -1.79 -21.93
CA LYS A 43 -1.74 -1.46 -22.40
C LYS A 43 -0.70 -2.44 -21.84
N LEU A 44 -0.81 -2.85 -20.57
CA LEU A 44 0.10 -3.83 -19.96
C LEU A 44 -0.13 -5.27 -20.43
N VAL A 45 -1.39 -5.63 -20.70
CA VAL A 45 -1.77 -6.92 -21.33
C VAL A 45 -1.19 -7.00 -22.75
N ARG A 46 -1.36 -5.97 -23.57
CA ARG A 46 -0.77 -5.88 -24.93
C ARG A 46 0.76 -5.93 -24.92
N MET A 47 1.39 -5.50 -23.82
CA MET A 47 2.84 -5.55 -23.62
C MET A 47 3.34 -6.93 -23.13
N GLY A 48 2.46 -7.95 -23.01
CA GLY A 48 2.83 -9.31 -22.61
C GLY A 48 3.30 -9.42 -21.15
N ARG A 49 2.99 -8.42 -20.31
CA ARG A 49 3.39 -8.38 -18.88
C ARG A 49 2.23 -8.59 -17.91
N CYS A 50 1.03 -8.75 -18.42
CA CYS A 50 -0.14 -9.09 -17.64
C CYS A 50 -0.79 -10.32 -18.30
N VAL A 51 -0.91 -11.39 -17.52
CA VAL A 51 -1.69 -12.57 -17.87
C VAL A 51 -3.15 -12.11 -17.97
N SER A 52 -3.76 -12.24 -19.15
CA SER A 52 -5.20 -12.01 -19.30
C SER A 52 -5.96 -13.13 -18.60
N TRP A 53 -6.99 -12.76 -17.85
CA TRP A 53 -7.90 -13.66 -17.16
C TRP A 53 -9.30 -13.52 -17.76
N SER A 54 -9.90 -14.64 -18.18
CA SER A 54 -11.29 -14.66 -18.62
C SER A 54 -12.24 -14.93 -17.44
N GLN A 55 -13.54 -14.61 -17.62
CA GLN A 55 -14.55 -14.90 -16.62
C GLN A 55 -14.72 -16.41 -16.38
N GLU A 56 -14.52 -17.22 -17.42
CA GLU A 56 -14.51 -18.69 -17.34
C GLU A 56 -13.32 -19.19 -16.51
N GLU A 57 -12.15 -18.59 -16.70
CA GLU A 57 -10.96 -18.90 -15.90
C GLU A 57 -11.13 -18.52 -14.43
N ASP A 58 -11.77 -17.38 -14.14
CA ASP A 58 -12.10 -17.00 -12.77
C ASP A 58 -13.09 -17.97 -12.12
N LYS A 59 -14.13 -18.38 -12.85
CA LYS A 59 -15.10 -19.39 -12.37
C LYS A 59 -14.42 -20.72 -12.09
N LEU A 60 -13.53 -21.16 -12.98
CA LEU A 60 -12.74 -22.38 -12.83
C LEU A 60 -11.79 -22.28 -11.63
N LEU A 61 -11.12 -21.14 -11.45
CA LEU A 61 -10.22 -20.93 -10.33
C LEU A 61 -11.00 -20.96 -9.01
N LYS A 62 -12.19 -20.35 -8.97
CA LYS A 62 -13.07 -20.37 -7.80
C LYS A 62 -13.56 -21.76 -7.44
N SER A 63 -14.04 -22.52 -8.43
CA SER A 63 -14.54 -23.86 -8.17
C SER A 63 -13.44 -24.78 -7.65
N LEU A 64 -12.26 -24.74 -8.27
CA LEU A 64 -11.13 -25.58 -7.88
C LEU A 64 -10.56 -25.21 -6.51
N ALA A 65 -10.46 -23.90 -6.21
CA ALA A 65 -10.00 -23.43 -4.90
C ALA A 65 -11.00 -23.76 -3.78
N PHE A 66 -12.30 -23.79 -4.07
CA PHE A 66 -13.34 -24.15 -3.09
C PHE A 66 -13.38 -25.66 -2.81
N LEU A 67 -13.04 -26.50 -3.79
CA LEU A 67 -12.93 -27.96 -3.65
C LEU A 67 -11.75 -28.38 -2.75
N ASP A 68 -10.70 -27.54 -2.66
CA ASP A 68 -9.50 -27.80 -1.85
C ASP A 68 -9.64 -27.23 -0.42
N SER A 69 -10.82 -27.44 0.18
CA SER A 69 -11.25 -26.88 1.47
C SER A 69 -10.43 -27.33 2.69
N ASN A 70 -9.40 -28.17 2.49
CA ASN A 70 -8.55 -28.70 3.56
C ASN A 70 -7.44 -27.71 4.00
N GLY A 71 -7.49 -26.45 3.53
CA GLY A 71 -6.71 -25.34 4.08
C GLY A 71 -5.35 -25.08 3.43
N GLN A 72 -4.93 -25.89 2.45
CA GLN A 72 -3.72 -25.64 1.66
C GLN A 72 -3.96 -25.88 0.18
N ILE A 73 -4.24 -24.78 -0.52
CA ILE A 73 -4.44 -24.79 -1.97
C ILE A 73 -3.09 -25.01 -2.66
N ALA A 74 -2.94 -26.13 -3.37
CA ALA A 74 -1.73 -26.48 -4.11
C ALA A 74 -1.66 -25.71 -5.46
N TRP A 75 -1.32 -24.42 -5.42
CA TRP A 75 -1.33 -23.53 -6.59
C TRP A 75 -0.57 -24.04 -7.81
N ASN A 76 0.57 -24.70 -7.59
CA ASN A 76 1.40 -25.26 -8.67
C ASN A 76 0.72 -26.45 -9.37
N ASP A 77 -0.08 -27.24 -8.63
CA ASP A 77 -0.84 -28.32 -9.24
C ASP A 77 -2.07 -27.79 -9.97
N LEU A 78 -2.71 -26.76 -9.41
CA LEU A 78 -3.82 -26.08 -10.06
C LEU A 78 -3.39 -25.42 -11.38
N SER A 79 -2.19 -24.85 -11.47
CA SER A 79 -1.72 -24.18 -12.69
C SER A 79 -1.62 -25.13 -13.89
N LYS A 80 -1.53 -26.44 -13.67
CA LYS A 80 -1.57 -27.44 -14.76
C LYS A 80 -2.89 -27.39 -15.56
N ARG A 81 -3.95 -26.84 -14.96
CA ARG A 81 -5.27 -26.65 -15.60
C ARG A 81 -5.42 -25.29 -16.30
N PHE A 82 -4.41 -24.42 -16.23
CA PHE A 82 -4.43 -23.07 -16.79
C PHE A 82 -3.26 -22.87 -17.76
N PRO A 83 -3.49 -23.06 -19.07
CA PRO A 83 -2.44 -22.93 -20.08
C PRO A 83 -1.77 -21.55 -20.04
N GLY A 84 -0.44 -21.53 -19.95
CA GLY A 84 0.34 -20.29 -19.96
C GLY A 84 0.30 -19.49 -18.65
N LYS A 85 -0.27 -20.04 -17.57
CA LYS A 85 -0.29 -19.42 -16.23
C LYS A 85 0.49 -20.30 -15.24
N ASN A 86 1.17 -19.70 -14.26
CA ASN A 86 1.86 -20.45 -13.21
C ASN A 86 1.13 -20.33 -11.86
N GLY A 87 1.55 -21.13 -10.87
CA GLY A 87 0.91 -21.13 -9.54
C GLY A 87 0.93 -19.75 -8.85
N SER A 88 1.96 -18.93 -9.07
CA SER A 88 2.01 -17.56 -8.52
C SER A 88 0.96 -16.65 -9.15
N ASP A 89 0.69 -16.82 -10.45
CA ASP A 89 -0.37 -16.08 -11.14
C ASP A 89 -1.75 -16.47 -10.61
N LEU A 90 -1.98 -17.76 -10.40
CA LEU A 90 -3.23 -18.29 -9.81
C LEU A 90 -3.44 -17.78 -8.39
N TYR A 91 -2.42 -17.84 -7.53
CA TYR A 91 -2.50 -17.33 -6.17
C TYR A 91 -2.86 -15.84 -6.17
N ARG A 92 -2.15 -15.03 -6.97
CA ARG A 92 -2.42 -13.59 -7.08
C ARG A 92 -3.83 -13.32 -7.59
N ARG A 93 -4.31 -14.09 -8.56
CA ARG A 93 -5.68 -13.93 -9.06
C ARG A 93 -6.71 -14.34 -8.01
N TRP A 94 -6.47 -15.44 -7.30
CA TRP A 94 -7.31 -15.90 -6.22
C TRP A 94 -7.46 -14.86 -5.12
N GLU A 95 -6.38 -14.21 -4.70
CA GLU A 95 -6.46 -13.12 -3.71
C GLU A 95 -7.43 -12.02 -4.12
N VAL A 96 -7.54 -11.74 -5.43
CA VAL A 96 -8.44 -10.72 -5.97
C VAL A 96 -9.88 -11.22 -6.06
N ILE A 97 -10.10 -12.41 -6.61
CA ILE A 97 -11.45 -12.90 -6.90
C ILE A 97 -12.14 -13.56 -5.69
N SER A 98 -11.39 -13.92 -4.65
CA SER A 98 -11.90 -14.53 -3.42
C SER A 98 -12.59 -13.53 -2.50
N VAL A 99 -12.30 -12.23 -2.63
CA VAL A 99 -12.98 -11.18 -1.86
C VAL A 99 -14.30 -10.83 -2.54
N PRO A 100 -15.46 -11.14 -1.92
CA PRO A 100 -16.76 -10.75 -2.45
C PRO A 100 -16.88 -9.22 -2.46
N ASP A 101 -17.55 -8.68 -3.47
CA ASP A 101 -17.81 -7.25 -3.62
C ASP A 101 -16.56 -6.37 -3.50
N ARG A 102 -15.45 -6.83 -4.09
CA ARG A 102 -14.17 -6.10 -4.08
C ARG A 102 -14.39 -4.66 -4.56
N VAL A 103 -14.10 -3.71 -3.68
CA VAL A 103 -14.23 -2.29 -3.96
C VAL A 103 -12.98 -1.85 -4.72
N VAL A 104 -13.12 -1.71 -6.04
CA VAL A 104 -12.14 -1.05 -6.89
C VAL A 104 -12.42 0.44 -6.85
N GLY A 105 -11.89 1.12 -5.84
CA GLY A 105 -12.23 2.51 -5.60
C GLY A 105 -11.38 3.20 -4.54
N SER A 106 -11.65 4.50 -4.37
CA SER A 106 -10.96 5.39 -3.44
C SER A 106 -10.87 4.80 -2.03
N TRP A 107 -9.72 4.97 -1.41
CA TRP A 107 -9.53 4.66 0.01
C TRP A 107 -10.12 5.77 0.87
N THR A 108 -10.84 5.39 1.91
CA THR A 108 -11.37 6.31 2.90
C THR A 108 -10.33 6.62 3.97
N ASP A 109 -10.43 7.79 4.60
CA ASP A 109 -9.56 8.17 5.71
C ASP A 109 -9.69 7.20 6.91
N GLN A 110 -10.88 6.59 7.08
CA GLN A 110 -11.12 5.58 8.09
C GLN A 110 -10.35 4.29 7.81
N GLU A 111 -10.38 3.78 6.58
CA GLU A 111 -9.58 2.62 6.17
C GLU A 111 -8.08 2.91 6.37
N ASP A 112 -7.62 4.09 5.94
CA ASP A 112 -6.22 4.50 6.09
C ASP A 112 -5.78 4.55 7.56
N ALA A 113 -6.63 5.07 8.45
CA ALA A 113 -6.37 5.09 9.89
C ALA A 113 -6.23 3.67 10.45
N GLN A 114 -7.16 2.75 10.10
CA GLN A 114 -7.13 1.36 10.56
C GLN A 114 -5.88 0.62 10.06
N ILE A 115 -5.54 0.78 8.77
CA ILE A 115 -4.35 0.18 8.15
C ILE A 115 -3.09 0.68 8.84
N PHE A 116 -3.00 1.98 9.09
CA PHE A 116 -1.84 2.59 9.72
C PHE A 116 -1.67 2.16 11.16
N ASP A 117 -2.75 2.14 11.95
CA ASP A 117 -2.72 1.76 13.36
C ASP A 117 -2.33 0.30 13.52
N PHE A 118 -2.89 -0.60 12.69
CA PHE A 118 -2.48 -2.01 12.69
C PHE A 118 -1.01 -2.17 12.33
N GLY A 119 -0.56 -1.58 11.21
CA GLY A 119 0.82 -1.71 10.76
C GLY A 119 1.83 -1.12 11.74
N SER A 120 1.51 0.04 12.33
CA SER A 120 2.34 0.69 13.35
C SER A 120 2.42 -0.11 14.65
N ALA A 121 1.28 -0.67 15.10
CA ALA A 121 1.24 -1.53 16.28
C ALA A 121 1.98 -2.85 16.05
N TYR A 122 1.89 -3.43 14.85
CA TYR A 122 2.63 -4.65 14.50
C TYR A 122 4.14 -4.39 14.50
N ALA A 123 4.58 -3.30 13.87
CA ALA A 123 6.00 -2.93 13.82
C ALA A 123 6.55 -2.59 15.21
N SER A 124 5.74 -2.00 16.09
CA SER A 124 6.19 -1.67 17.46
C SER A 124 6.37 -2.90 18.34
N LYS A 125 5.52 -3.93 18.16
CA LYS A 125 5.59 -5.22 18.86
C LYS A 125 6.67 -6.14 18.29
N ASN A 126 6.86 -6.14 16.97
CA ASN A 126 7.77 -7.05 16.27
C ASN A 126 8.97 -6.28 15.69
N LYS A 127 9.83 -5.75 16.57
CA LYS A 127 10.96 -4.91 16.17
C LYS A 127 11.98 -5.64 15.28
N ASP A 128 12.09 -6.95 15.44
CA ASP A 128 13.01 -7.79 14.67
C ASP A 128 12.42 -8.22 13.33
N SER A 129 11.11 -8.04 13.14
CA SER A 129 10.44 -8.39 11.88
C SER A 129 10.48 -7.22 10.91
N LYS A 130 11.15 -7.43 9.77
CA LYS A 130 11.14 -6.47 8.65
C LYS A 130 9.81 -6.44 7.89
N LEU A 131 8.93 -7.42 8.11
CA LEU A 131 7.68 -7.58 7.38
C LEU A 131 6.48 -7.61 8.32
N ILE A 132 5.44 -6.84 7.98
CA ILE A 132 4.15 -6.87 8.67
C ILE A 132 3.35 -8.08 8.18
N LYS A 133 2.92 -8.94 9.12
CA LYS A 133 2.03 -10.06 8.81
C LYS A 133 0.57 -9.59 8.84
N TRP A 134 0.06 -9.24 7.66
CA TRP A 134 -1.35 -8.82 7.46
C TRP A 134 -2.39 -9.94 7.53
N GLY A 135 -2.03 -11.16 7.92
CA GLY A 135 -2.96 -12.30 7.90
C GLY A 135 -4.14 -12.13 8.86
N ASP A 136 -3.91 -11.46 9.98
CA ASP A 136 -4.92 -11.27 11.04
C ASP A 136 -5.75 -9.98 10.84
N PHE A 137 -5.51 -9.24 9.76
CA PHE A 137 -6.17 -7.97 9.48
C PHE A 137 -6.92 -8.04 8.15
N SER A 138 -8.21 -7.71 8.18
CA SER A 138 -9.06 -7.69 6.99
C SER A 138 -9.92 -6.42 6.98
N LEU A 139 -10.19 -5.93 5.78
CA LEU A 139 -11.14 -4.85 5.54
C LEU A 139 -12.18 -5.35 4.53
N PRO A 140 -13.48 -5.08 4.74
CA PRO A 140 -14.51 -5.46 3.79
C PRO A 140 -14.20 -4.94 2.38
N GLY A 141 -14.29 -5.80 1.38
CA GLY A 141 -14.06 -5.43 -0.01
C GLY A 141 -12.61 -5.10 -0.38
N ARG A 142 -11.62 -5.27 0.52
CA ARG A 142 -10.19 -5.07 0.22
C ARG A 142 -9.42 -6.37 0.33
N THR A 143 -8.49 -6.60 -0.60
CA THR A 143 -7.59 -7.75 -0.54
C THR A 143 -6.42 -7.46 0.41
N ARG A 144 -5.79 -8.52 0.92
CA ARG A 144 -4.56 -8.40 1.74
C ARG A 144 -3.45 -7.64 1.01
N SER A 145 -3.33 -7.87 -0.30
CA SER A 145 -2.38 -7.20 -1.18
C SER A 145 -2.70 -5.70 -1.30
N ASP A 146 -3.98 -5.34 -1.48
CA ASP A 146 -4.44 -3.94 -1.50
C ASP A 146 -4.05 -3.22 -0.19
N ILE A 147 -4.31 -3.85 0.96
CA ILE A 147 -3.99 -3.31 2.29
C ILE A 147 -2.49 -3.08 2.48
N SER A 148 -1.67 -4.11 2.18
CA SER A 148 -0.21 -4.02 2.32
C SER A 148 0.38 -2.91 1.45
N ASN A 149 -0.09 -2.81 0.20
CA ASN A 149 0.32 -1.76 -0.72
C ASN A 149 -0.11 -0.37 -0.22
N ARG A 150 -1.34 -0.26 0.30
CA ARG A 150 -1.85 0.99 0.84
C ARG A 150 -1.05 1.45 2.05
N TYR A 151 -0.70 0.56 2.97
CA TYR A 151 0.16 0.87 4.10
C TYR A 151 1.50 1.47 3.66
N HIS A 152 2.19 0.83 2.70
CA HIS A 152 3.46 1.39 2.18
C HIS A 152 3.28 2.77 1.56
N ARG A 153 2.16 3.02 0.87
CA ARG A 153 1.83 4.35 0.34
C ARG A 153 1.57 5.37 1.45
N ILE A 154 0.83 5.01 2.50
CA ILE A 154 0.58 5.86 3.67
C ILE A 154 1.92 6.24 4.32
N ILE A 155 2.77 5.26 4.61
CA ILE A 155 4.08 5.48 5.22
C ILE A 155 4.99 6.33 4.33
N LYS A 156 5.00 6.09 3.02
CA LYS A 156 5.81 6.87 2.07
C LYS A 156 5.31 8.30 1.89
N LYS A 157 3.99 8.52 1.93
CA LYS A 157 3.38 9.87 1.84
C LYS A 157 3.57 10.67 3.11
N ARG A 158 3.49 10.03 4.27
CA ARG A 158 3.66 10.70 5.55
C ARG A 158 5.13 11.07 5.75
N LYS A 159 5.45 12.35 5.56
CA LYS A 159 6.77 12.89 5.87
C LYS A 159 6.96 12.88 7.39
N THR A 160 7.98 12.18 7.86
CA THR A 160 8.50 12.38 9.21
C THR A 160 9.29 13.69 9.22
N VAL A 161 8.82 14.66 9.98
CA VAL A 161 9.51 15.92 10.25
C VAL A 161 10.21 15.79 11.59
N TYR A 162 11.50 16.11 11.62
CA TYR A 162 12.27 16.15 12.85
C TYR A 162 12.26 17.57 13.41
N VAL A 163 11.74 17.73 14.63
CA VAL A 163 11.59 19.03 15.29
C VAL A 163 12.46 19.05 16.54
N LYS A 164 13.43 19.97 16.58
CA LYS A 164 14.18 20.27 17.80
C LYS A 164 13.26 20.99 18.79
N VAL A 165 13.19 20.48 20.00
CA VAL A 165 12.38 21.02 21.08
C VAL A 165 13.26 21.34 22.30
N PRO A 166 13.11 22.52 22.89
CA PRO A 166 13.88 22.91 24.06
C PRO A 166 13.44 22.14 25.32
N PRO A 167 14.28 22.09 26.36
CA PRO A 167 13.97 21.37 27.59
C PRO A 167 12.72 21.91 28.28
N GLY A 168 11.93 20.99 28.85
CA GLY A 168 10.70 21.31 29.58
C GLY A 168 9.46 20.61 29.01
N LYS A 169 8.27 21.08 29.39
CA LYS A 169 7.00 20.51 28.91
C LYS A 169 6.80 20.89 27.44
N LEU A 170 6.48 19.90 26.60
CA LEU A 170 6.28 20.08 25.16
C LEU A 170 5.08 20.97 24.80
N GLY A 171 4.14 21.20 25.73
CA GLY A 171 2.95 22.01 25.49
C GLY A 171 1.94 21.37 24.53
N VAL A 172 2.05 20.07 24.26
CA VAL A 172 1.09 19.30 23.46
C VAL A 172 0.42 18.22 24.30
N THR A 173 -0.87 18.03 24.06
CA THR A 173 -1.61 16.87 24.58
C THR A 173 -1.65 15.82 23.51
N ILE A 174 -1.35 14.57 23.89
CA ILE A 174 -1.40 13.44 22.98
C ILE A 174 -2.36 12.37 23.49
N HIS A 175 -2.86 11.54 22.59
CA HIS A 175 -3.48 10.28 22.98
C HIS A 175 -2.45 9.35 23.62
N THR A 176 -2.83 8.76 24.75
CA THR A 176 -1.99 7.85 25.54
C THR A 176 -2.42 6.38 25.41
N ASN A 177 -3.55 6.12 24.73
CA ASN A 177 -3.99 4.75 24.46
C ASN A 177 -3.02 4.07 23.48
N VAL A 178 -2.75 2.77 23.68
CA VAL A 178 -1.76 2.00 22.91
C VAL A 178 -2.01 2.05 21.40
N SER A 179 -3.28 2.00 20.98
CA SER A 179 -3.66 2.01 19.56
C SER A 179 -3.47 3.37 18.87
N SER A 180 -3.50 4.46 19.63
CA SER A 180 -3.43 5.82 19.10
C SER A 180 -2.35 6.66 19.79
N PHE A 181 -1.34 5.99 20.38
CA PHE A 181 -0.32 6.64 21.19
C PHE A 181 0.46 7.68 20.37
N GLY A 182 0.68 8.86 20.96
CA GLY A 182 1.49 9.92 20.33
C GLY A 182 0.74 10.82 19.35
N VAL A 183 -0.54 10.57 19.06
CA VAL A 183 -1.37 11.47 18.22
C VAL A 183 -1.69 12.75 18.99
N ILE A 184 -1.34 13.91 18.44
CA ILE A 184 -1.57 15.23 19.03
C ILE A 184 -3.07 15.58 18.99
N THR A 185 -3.69 15.71 20.15
CA THR A 185 -5.11 16.05 20.32
C THR A 185 -5.35 17.54 20.51
N SER A 186 -4.46 18.21 21.21
CA SER A 186 -4.49 19.66 21.42
C SER A 186 -3.08 20.23 21.55
N ILE A 187 -2.89 21.45 21.06
CA ILE A 187 -1.64 22.19 21.14
C ILE A 187 -1.90 23.42 22.00
N ASN A 188 -1.14 23.57 23.08
CA ASN A 188 -1.19 24.79 23.88
C ASN A 188 -0.22 25.82 23.28
N LEU A 189 -0.77 26.83 22.60
CA LEU A 189 0.00 27.84 21.88
C LEU A 189 0.89 28.70 22.79
N SER A 190 0.57 28.84 24.08
CA SER A 190 1.40 29.62 25.01
C SER A 190 2.61 28.84 25.54
N MET A 191 2.58 27.51 25.48
CA MET A 191 3.66 26.65 25.99
C MET A 191 4.43 25.90 24.89
N CYS A 192 3.82 25.67 23.73
CA CYS A 192 4.43 24.91 22.65
C CYS A 192 5.29 25.81 21.76
N LYS A 193 6.61 25.82 22.00
CA LYS A 193 7.59 26.62 21.25
C LYS A 193 7.79 26.18 19.78
N PHE A 194 7.12 25.12 19.35
CA PHE A 194 7.20 24.56 18.00
C PHE A 194 5.80 24.35 17.39
N ALA A 195 4.80 25.10 17.88
CA ALA A 195 3.41 25.02 17.43
C ALA A 195 3.25 25.30 15.92
N ASP A 196 4.16 26.05 15.32
CA ASP A 196 4.25 26.32 13.88
C ASP A 196 4.58 25.06 13.05
N ARG A 197 5.23 24.07 13.66
CA ARG A 197 5.71 22.85 12.99
C ARG A 197 4.83 21.63 13.24
N VAL A 198 3.83 21.75 14.11
CA VAL A 198 2.91 20.66 14.46
C VAL A 198 1.46 21.04 14.26
N SER A 199 0.63 20.05 13.98
CA SER A 199 -0.80 20.23 13.79
C SER A 199 -1.58 19.18 14.57
N LYS A 200 -2.82 19.51 14.95
CA LYS A 200 -3.73 18.52 15.53
C LYS A 200 -3.91 17.35 14.54
N GLY A 201 -3.68 16.14 15.03
CA GLY A 201 -3.66 14.89 14.26
C GLY A 201 -2.26 14.40 13.87
N ASP A 202 -1.21 15.23 13.96
CA ASP A 202 0.16 14.76 13.76
C ASP A 202 0.54 13.75 14.86
N ARG A 203 1.36 12.74 14.53
CA ARG A 203 1.78 11.69 15.47
C ARG A 203 3.26 11.81 15.81
N ILE A 204 3.57 11.94 17.09
CA ILE A 204 4.95 11.83 17.58
C ILE A 204 5.29 10.34 17.64
N VAL A 205 6.27 9.91 16.84
CA VAL A 205 6.69 8.51 16.73
C VAL A 205 8.05 8.24 17.32
N SER A 206 8.88 9.26 17.47
CA SER A 206 10.20 9.13 18.09
C SER A 206 10.63 10.37 18.85
N VAL A 207 11.52 10.16 19.82
CA VAL A 207 12.25 11.17 20.59
C VAL A 207 13.72 10.78 20.55
N ASP A 208 14.59 11.68 20.09
CA ASP A 208 16.05 11.47 20.00
C ASP A 208 16.44 10.21 19.21
N GLY A 209 15.66 9.90 18.16
CA GLY A 209 15.85 8.70 17.34
C GLY A 209 15.29 7.40 17.95
N MET A 210 14.84 7.44 19.20
CA MET A 210 14.21 6.30 19.90
C MET A 210 12.69 6.35 19.72
N ALA A 211 12.06 5.21 19.44
CA ALA A 211 10.61 5.16 19.26
C ALA A 211 9.87 5.53 20.55
N ALA A 212 8.94 6.50 20.46
CA ALA A 212 8.10 6.93 21.56
C ALA A 212 6.91 5.98 21.71
N ARG A 213 6.82 5.26 22.83
CA ARG A 213 5.79 4.23 23.07
C ARG A 213 4.95 4.50 24.31
N CYS A 214 5.46 5.28 25.26
CA CYS A 214 4.72 5.66 26.46
C CYS A 214 5.05 7.09 26.91
N MET A 215 4.26 7.60 27.85
CA MET A 215 4.40 8.97 28.36
C MET A 215 5.77 9.24 29.00
N THR A 216 6.48 8.21 29.47
CA THR A 216 7.82 8.33 30.03
C THR A 216 8.87 8.60 28.96
N ASP A 217 8.69 8.07 27.74
CA ASP A 217 9.63 8.30 26.62
C ASP A 217 9.59 9.76 26.14
N LEU A 218 8.44 10.41 26.35
CA LEU A 218 8.22 11.82 26.01
C LEU A 218 8.66 12.78 27.13
N ARG A 219 8.91 12.25 28.34
CA ARG A 219 9.45 13.02 29.47
C ARG A 219 10.97 13.03 29.37
N GLY A 220 11.57 14.16 29.70
CA GLY A 220 13.01 14.33 29.53
C GLY A 220 13.74 15.03 30.65
N ASP A 221 14.99 14.59 30.80
CA ASP A 221 15.89 14.90 31.92
C ASP A 221 16.59 16.26 31.76
N GLY A 222 15.92 17.23 31.14
CA GLY A 222 16.37 18.64 31.14
C GLY A 222 17.25 19.10 29.96
N GLY A 223 17.43 18.29 28.91
CA GLY A 223 18.14 18.67 27.67
C GLY A 223 17.24 18.99 26.47
N GLU A 224 17.83 19.60 25.41
CA GLU A 224 17.18 19.71 24.08
C GLU A 224 16.91 18.33 23.49
N ARG A 225 15.79 18.17 22.77
CA ARG A 225 15.38 16.89 22.17
C ARG A 225 14.99 17.05 20.71
N VAL A 226 15.01 15.95 19.98
CA VAL A 226 14.56 15.86 18.59
C VAL A 226 13.33 14.97 18.50
N LEU A 227 12.17 15.54 18.26
CA LEU A 227 10.93 14.77 18.03
C LEU A 227 10.83 14.36 16.57
N GLY A 228 10.63 13.07 16.30
CA GLY A 228 10.18 12.58 15.00
C GLY A 228 8.66 12.64 14.93
N ILE A 229 8.14 13.50 14.09
CA ILE A 229 6.71 13.79 13.96
C ILE A 229 6.24 13.36 12.58
N VAL A 230 5.41 12.34 12.54
CA VAL A 230 4.72 11.88 11.34
C VAL A 230 3.53 12.80 11.12
N LYS A 231 3.55 13.55 10.02
CA LYS A 231 2.43 14.43 9.66
C LYS A 231 1.19 13.60 9.33
N LYS A 232 0.02 14.10 9.71
CA LYS A 232 -1.27 13.44 9.45
C LYS A 232 -1.46 13.08 7.98
#